data_AF-A0A969JTC2-F1
#
_entry.id   AF-A0A969JTC2-F1
#
_cell.length_a   1.000
_cell.length_b   1.000
_cell.length_c   1.000
_cell.angle_alpha   90.00
_cell.angle_beta   90.00
_cell.angle_gamma   90.00
#
_symmetry.space_group_name_H-M   'P 1'
#
loop_
_entity.id
_entity.type
_entity.pdbx_description
1 polymer ?
#
loop_
_entity_poly.entity_id
_entity_poly.type
_entity_poly.pdbx_seq_one_letter_code
_entity_poly.pdbx_strand_id
1 'polypeptide(L)'
;MISDQDAVIAVQPPTVLAEKGQIGFNNTIQDVDQRVRRSLLYWTAQIQSTAGQRKLHSQGTPPVTTHYESFALKIAQHYLKPLNITPEAAPGYHNPRALKLGKAILPPLKQSDGLYTRADIGGYQILANYRGGAGHFQQVSVLDVLQGKVPADRLHNRIVLIGSVASSLKDSVATPFSTLNQDSPELMSGVELQANLISQLLTGAIDGWGTFHPLPEWVEWVWIGVAAYWGTYISWRLRSPQKLLHRQSVHPGWG
;
A
#
# COMPACT_ATOMS: atom_id res chain seq x y z
N MET A 1 -12.37 0.22 11.28
CA MET A 1 -13.08 -1.06 11.25
C MET A 1 -13.94 -1.03 10.00
N ILE A 2 -13.47 -1.65 8.92
CA ILE A 2 -14.39 -2.10 7.88
C ILE A 2 -14.72 -3.54 8.27
N SER A 3 -15.78 -3.68 9.06
CA SER A 3 -16.34 -4.97 9.42
C SER A 3 -17.02 -5.55 8.18
N ASP A 4 -16.85 -6.85 7.94
CA ASP A 4 -17.57 -7.61 6.90
C ASP A 4 -19.11 -7.58 7.09
N GLN A 5 -19.60 -7.00 8.20
CA GLN A 5 -21.02 -6.92 8.59
C GLN A 5 -21.65 -5.54 8.43
N ASP A 6 -20.88 -4.49 8.13
CA ASP A 6 -21.45 -3.16 7.93
C ASP A 6 -21.94 -3.06 6.48
N ALA A 7 -23.23 -2.80 6.28
CA ALA A 7 -23.80 -2.50 4.98
C ALA A 7 -23.02 -1.33 4.38
N VAL A 8 -22.11 -1.65 3.45
CA VAL A 8 -21.19 -0.70 2.88
C VAL A 8 -21.98 0.40 2.19
N ILE A 9 -21.82 1.64 2.65
CA ILE A 9 -22.22 2.83 1.90
C ILE A 9 -21.28 2.93 0.69
N ALA A 10 -21.55 2.13 -0.34
CA ALA A 10 -20.82 2.14 -1.59
C ALA A 10 -21.42 3.25 -2.46
N VAL A 11 -20.58 4.20 -2.86
CA VAL A 11 -20.99 5.17 -3.90
C VAL A 11 -21.17 4.39 -5.19
N GLN A 12 -22.40 4.37 -5.71
CA GLN A 12 -22.67 3.63 -6.94
C GLN A 12 -21.92 4.27 -8.12
N PRO A 13 -21.28 3.47 -8.96
CA PRO A 13 -20.57 3.98 -10.11
C PRO A 13 -21.55 4.40 -11.22
N PRO A 14 -21.11 5.21 -12.20
CA PRO A 14 -21.89 5.52 -13.38
C PRO A 14 -22.30 4.25 -14.14
N THR A 15 -23.59 4.09 -14.47
CA THR A 15 -24.15 2.89 -15.10
C THR A 15 -23.45 2.52 -16.41
N VAL A 16 -23.15 3.50 -17.25
CA VAL A 16 -22.46 3.31 -18.54
C VAL A 16 -21.07 2.67 -18.38
N LEU A 17 -20.34 3.02 -17.31
CA LEU A 17 -19.02 2.43 -17.05
C LEU A 17 -19.15 1.06 -16.38
N ALA A 18 -20.23 0.84 -15.63
CA ALA A 18 -20.53 -0.43 -14.97
C ALA A 18 -20.83 -1.53 -15.97
N GLU A 19 -21.66 -1.23 -16.96
CA GLU A 19 -21.97 -2.15 -18.06
C GLU A 19 -20.71 -2.56 -18.85
N LYS A 20 -19.71 -1.66 -18.95
CA LYS A 20 -18.45 -1.92 -19.63
C LYS A 20 -17.38 -2.58 -18.76
N GLY A 21 -17.63 -2.77 -17.47
CA GLY A 21 -16.62 -3.26 -16.52
C GLY A 21 -15.41 -2.32 -16.37
N GLN A 22 -15.56 -1.04 -16.68
CA GLN A 22 -14.50 -0.02 -16.68
C GLN A 22 -14.48 0.78 -15.37
N ILE A 23 -14.65 0.08 -14.25
CA ILE A 23 -14.67 0.68 -12.92
C ILE A 23 -13.64 -0.04 -12.05
N GLY A 24 -12.88 0.73 -11.31
CA GLY A 24 -12.13 0.25 -10.16
C GLY A 24 -12.23 1.28 -9.03
N PHE A 25 -12.17 0.79 -7.79
CA PHE A 25 -12.21 1.67 -6.62
C PHE A 25 -10.86 2.36 -6.40
N ASN A 26 -10.85 3.57 -5.88
CA ASN A 26 -9.63 4.32 -5.56
C ASN A 26 -9.40 4.46 -4.04
N ASN A 27 -10.14 3.70 -3.22
CA ASN A 27 -10.01 3.71 -1.77
C ASN A 27 -8.58 3.48 -1.31
N THR A 28 -8.16 4.30 -0.35
CA THR A 28 -6.84 4.21 0.28
C THR A 28 -7.03 3.84 1.74
N ILE A 29 -6.06 3.10 2.28
CA ILE A 29 -6.04 2.74 3.69
C ILE A 29 -4.86 3.48 4.31
N GLN A 30 -5.16 4.32 5.29
CA GLN A 30 -4.16 5.03 6.06
C GLN A 30 -3.76 4.21 7.27
N ASP A 31 -2.47 4.24 7.58
CA ASP A 31 -1.94 3.66 8.81
C ASP A 31 -2.25 4.58 9.99
N VAL A 32 -1.93 4.13 11.21
CA VAL A 32 -2.25 4.85 12.47
C VAL A 32 -1.72 6.29 12.46
N ASP A 33 -0.61 6.52 11.77
CA ASP A 33 0.04 7.81 11.62
C ASP A 33 -0.44 8.62 10.40
N GLN A 34 -1.59 8.26 9.82
CA GLN A 34 -2.22 8.90 8.66
C GLN A 34 -1.43 8.79 7.34
N ARG A 35 -0.40 7.93 7.29
CA ARG A 35 0.37 7.70 6.05
C ARG A 35 -0.19 6.52 5.28
N VAL A 36 -0.22 6.64 3.96
CA VAL A 36 -0.58 5.53 3.08
C VAL A 36 0.68 4.70 2.82
N ARG A 37 0.72 3.47 3.36
CA ARG A 37 1.81 2.51 3.12
C ARG A 37 1.31 1.17 2.58
N ARG A 38 0.00 1.05 2.46
CA ARG A 38 -0.71 -0.15 2.01
C ARG A 38 -1.58 0.19 0.81
N SER A 39 -1.67 -0.74 -0.11
CA SER A 39 -2.51 -0.66 -1.30
C SER A 39 -3.53 -1.80 -1.28
N LEU A 40 -4.81 -1.47 -1.42
CA LEU A 40 -5.89 -2.45 -1.52
C LEU A 40 -6.09 -2.81 -2.99
N LEU A 41 -5.86 -4.07 -3.35
CA LEU A 41 -6.00 -4.57 -4.73
C LEU A 41 -7.40 -5.09 -5.02
N TYR A 42 -7.94 -5.88 -4.09
CA TYR A 42 -9.27 -6.45 -4.15
C TYR A 42 -10.02 -6.16 -2.86
N TRP A 43 -11.31 -5.96 -2.99
CA TRP A 43 -12.20 -5.88 -1.84
C TRP A 43 -13.44 -6.73 -2.09
N THR A 44 -13.95 -7.36 -1.03
CA THR A 44 -15.18 -8.14 -1.05
C THR A 44 -16.22 -7.39 -0.26
N ALA A 45 -17.39 -7.16 -0.87
CA ALA A 45 -18.55 -6.70 -0.14
C ALA A 45 -19.66 -7.75 -0.26
N GLN A 46 -20.30 -8.04 0.86
CA GLN A 46 -21.54 -8.81 0.88
C GLN A 46 -22.69 -7.84 0.65
N ILE A 47 -23.20 -7.79 -0.58
CA ILE A 47 -24.36 -6.95 -0.88
C ILE A 47 -25.61 -7.74 -0.52
N GLN A 48 -26.31 -7.30 0.52
CA GLN A 48 -27.70 -7.70 0.71
C GLN A 48 -28.53 -7.00 -0.36
N SER A 49 -29.17 -7.80 -1.22
CA SER A 49 -30.04 -7.32 -2.31
C SER A 49 -31.05 -6.31 -1.75
N THR A 50 -30.83 -5.03 -2.04
CA THR A 50 -31.74 -3.94 -1.63
C THR A 50 -32.42 -3.38 -2.87
N ALA A 51 -33.07 -4.25 -3.66
CA ALA A 51 -33.97 -3.81 -4.70
C ALA A 51 -35.36 -3.56 -4.09
N GLY A 52 -35.58 -2.36 -3.54
CA GLY A 52 -36.93 -1.77 -3.34
C GLY A 52 -37.95 -2.49 -2.46
N GLN A 53 -37.64 -3.63 -1.83
CA GLN A 53 -38.62 -4.35 -1.03
C GLN A 53 -38.53 -3.93 0.43
N ARG A 54 -39.58 -3.25 0.89
CA ARG A 54 -39.98 -3.15 2.29
C ARG A 54 -39.65 -4.46 2.99
N LYS A 55 -38.94 -4.35 4.12
CA LYS A 55 -38.70 -5.41 5.11
C LYS A 55 -39.84 -6.44 5.13
N LEU A 56 -39.65 -7.55 4.44
CA LEU A 56 -40.34 -8.78 4.71
C LEU A 56 -39.25 -9.83 4.80
N HIS A 57 -39.13 -10.43 5.98
CA HIS A 57 -38.19 -11.50 6.29
C HIS A 57 -38.32 -12.62 5.25
N SER A 58 -37.46 -12.63 4.23
CA SER A 58 -37.22 -13.81 3.41
C SER A 58 -35.88 -14.41 3.82
N GLN A 59 -35.97 -15.35 4.76
CA GLN A 59 -34.93 -16.36 4.98
C GLN A 59 -34.59 -17.01 3.63
N GLY A 60 -33.32 -16.97 3.22
CA GLY A 60 -32.79 -17.97 2.29
C GLY A 60 -31.95 -17.47 1.11
N THR A 61 -31.84 -16.16 0.83
CA THR A 61 -30.91 -15.72 -0.23
C THR A 61 -29.50 -15.63 0.34
N PRO A 62 -28.54 -16.47 -0.11
CA PRO A 62 -27.15 -16.32 0.32
C PRO A 62 -26.64 -14.94 -0.10
N PRO A 63 -25.85 -14.25 0.75
CA PRO A 63 -25.27 -12.96 0.40
C PRO A 63 -24.43 -13.09 -0.88
N VAL A 64 -24.71 -12.24 -1.88
CA VAL A 64 -23.92 -12.19 -3.10
C VAL A 64 -22.59 -11.53 -2.75
N THR A 65 -21.52 -12.33 -2.76
CA THR A 65 -20.16 -11.82 -2.55
C THR A 65 -19.68 -11.22 -3.86
N THR A 66 -19.56 -9.89 -3.90
CA THR A 66 -19.05 -9.18 -5.09
C THR A 66 -17.60 -8.80 -4.86
N HIS A 67 -16.74 -9.16 -5.81
CA HIS A 67 -15.34 -8.76 -5.82
C HIS A 67 -15.19 -7.45 -6.58
N TYR A 68 -14.64 -6.45 -5.91
CA TYR A 68 -14.25 -5.18 -6.51
C TYR A 68 -12.74 -5.18 -6.71
N GLU A 69 -12.30 -4.64 -7.85
CA GLU A 69 -10.87 -4.43 -8.15
C GLU A 69 -10.53 -2.96 -7.99
N SER A 70 -9.31 -2.69 -7.53
CA SER A 70 -8.81 -1.32 -7.45
C SER A 70 -8.60 -0.72 -8.84
N PHE A 71 -8.71 0.60 -8.92
CA PHE A 71 -8.43 1.37 -10.11
C PHE A 71 -7.01 1.09 -10.63
N ALA A 72 -6.02 1.13 -9.75
CA ALA A 72 -4.63 0.84 -10.11
C ALA A 72 -4.46 -0.56 -10.72
N LEU A 73 -5.10 -1.58 -10.14
CA LEU A 73 -5.06 -2.94 -10.66
C LEU A 73 -5.75 -3.06 -12.03
N LYS A 74 -6.94 -2.46 -12.19
CA LYS A 74 -7.67 -2.43 -13.46
C LYS A 74 -6.83 -1.85 -14.59
N ILE A 75 -6.18 -0.70 -14.35
CA ILE A 75 -5.33 -0.05 -15.33
C ILE A 75 -4.10 -0.92 -15.65
N ALA A 76 -3.45 -1.49 -14.62
CA ALA A 76 -2.31 -2.37 -14.82
C ALA A 76 -2.69 -3.61 -15.64
N GLN A 77 -3.77 -4.31 -15.30
CA GLN A 77 -4.28 -5.45 -16.06
C GLN A 77 -4.61 -5.07 -17.51
N HIS A 78 -5.24 -3.90 -17.74
CA HIS A 78 -5.55 -3.43 -19.08
C HIS A 78 -4.30 -3.19 -19.92
N TYR A 79 -3.25 -2.59 -19.34
CA TYR A 79 -1.97 -2.38 -20.01
C TYR A 79 -1.20 -3.68 -20.26
N LEU A 80 -1.31 -4.65 -19.36
CA LEU A 80 -0.61 -5.94 -19.40
C LEU A 80 -1.29 -6.97 -20.33
N LYS A 81 -2.59 -6.81 -20.59
CA LYS A 81 -3.37 -7.74 -21.41
C LYS A 81 -2.79 -7.96 -22.83
N PRO A 82 -2.37 -6.92 -23.58
CA PRO A 82 -1.69 -7.12 -24.87
C PRO A 82 -0.35 -7.86 -24.79
N LEU A 83 0.28 -7.86 -23.60
CA LEU A 83 1.53 -8.58 -23.33
C LEU A 83 1.27 -10.04 -22.88
N ASN A 84 0.02 -10.51 -22.93
CA ASN A 84 -0.42 -11.82 -22.44
C ASN A 84 -0.09 -12.07 -20.95
N ILE A 85 -0.05 -10.99 -20.16
CA ILE A 85 0.16 -11.08 -18.71
C ILE A 85 -1.20 -10.89 -18.02
N THR A 86 -1.67 -11.94 -17.36
CA THR A 86 -2.90 -11.93 -16.55
C THR A 86 -2.61 -12.26 -15.09
N PRO A 87 -3.45 -11.80 -14.15
CA PRO A 87 -3.34 -12.21 -12.75
C PRO A 87 -3.66 -13.70 -12.61
N GLU A 88 -2.77 -14.43 -11.93
CA GLU A 88 -2.89 -15.84 -11.64
C GLU A 88 -2.83 -16.06 -10.13
N ALA A 89 -3.57 -17.04 -9.62
CA ALA A 89 -3.33 -17.52 -8.27
C ALA A 89 -2.00 -18.28 -8.26
N ALA A 90 -1.04 -17.82 -7.46
CA ALA A 90 0.22 -18.53 -7.25
C ALA A 90 0.38 -18.87 -5.76
N PRO A 91 -0.34 -19.89 -5.27
CA PRO A 91 -0.20 -20.34 -3.89
C PRO A 91 1.24 -20.83 -3.68
N GLY A 92 2.02 -20.07 -2.91
CA GLY A 92 3.32 -20.49 -2.41
C GLY A 92 3.18 -21.16 -1.05
N TYR A 93 4.12 -22.02 -0.67
CA TYR A 93 4.14 -22.73 0.62
C TYR A 93 3.92 -21.80 1.83
N HIS A 94 4.44 -20.56 1.77
CA HIS A 94 4.28 -19.56 2.83
C HIS A 94 3.11 -18.58 2.61
N ASN A 95 2.56 -18.48 1.39
CA ASN A 95 1.53 -17.52 1.02
C ASN A 95 0.47 -18.17 0.12
N PRO A 96 -0.53 -18.87 0.71
CA PRO A 96 -1.52 -19.65 -0.03
C PRO A 96 -2.48 -18.79 -0.86
N ARG A 97 -2.50 -17.47 -0.63
CA ARG A 97 -3.32 -16.49 -1.35
C ARG A 97 -2.50 -15.51 -2.18
N ALA A 98 -1.22 -15.80 -2.46
CA ALA A 98 -0.40 -14.90 -3.26
C ALA A 98 -0.92 -14.77 -4.70
N LEU A 99 -0.96 -13.52 -5.18
CA LEU A 99 -1.35 -13.16 -6.53
C LEU A 99 -0.09 -13.04 -7.35
N LYS A 100 0.01 -13.82 -8.41
CA LYS A 100 1.06 -13.66 -9.40
C LYS A 100 0.56 -12.76 -10.51
N LEU A 101 1.35 -11.75 -10.84
CA LEU A 101 1.10 -10.86 -11.96
C LEU A 101 2.39 -10.81 -12.78
N GLY A 102 2.42 -11.55 -13.90
CA GLY A 102 3.63 -11.69 -14.70
C GLY A 102 4.78 -12.31 -13.89
N LYS A 103 5.87 -11.56 -13.71
CA LYS A 103 7.03 -11.95 -12.89
C LYS A 103 6.85 -11.65 -11.40
N ALA A 104 5.93 -10.78 -11.01
CA ALA A 104 5.72 -10.42 -9.61
C ALA A 104 4.87 -11.45 -8.87
N ILE A 105 5.28 -11.76 -7.64
CA ILE A 105 4.47 -12.49 -6.66
C ILE A 105 4.10 -11.49 -5.58
N LEU A 106 2.85 -11.05 -5.59
CA LEU A 106 2.27 -10.10 -4.65
C LEU A 106 1.63 -10.89 -3.50
N PRO A 107 2.29 -11.06 -2.35
CA PRO A 107 1.65 -11.69 -1.19
C PRO A 107 0.63 -10.73 -0.58
N PRO A 108 -0.52 -11.22 -0.09
CA PRO A 108 -1.40 -10.39 0.71
C PRO A 108 -0.72 -10.13 2.06
N LEU A 109 -0.87 -8.91 2.56
CA LEU A 109 -0.46 -8.53 3.90
C LEU A 109 -1.21 -9.39 4.92
N LYS A 110 -0.52 -9.79 5.99
CA LYS A 110 -1.07 -10.57 7.11
C LYS A 110 -0.98 -9.76 8.39
N GLN A 111 -1.81 -10.13 9.37
CA GLN A 111 -1.74 -9.48 10.67
C GLN A 111 -0.38 -9.76 11.31
N SER A 112 0.21 -10.93 11.12
CA SER A 112 1.55 -11.22 11.65
C SER A 112 2.70 -10.44 10.99
N ASP A 113 2.46 -9.64 9.96
CA ASP A 113 3.53 -8.91 9.27
C ASP A 113 3.99 -7.67 10.06
N GLY A 114 5.05 -7.82 10.85
CA GLY A 114 5.78 -6.73 11.52
C GLY A 114 4.88 -5.72 12.25
N LEU A 115 4.88 -4.46 11.78
CA LEU A 115 4.11 -3.36 12.38
C LEU A 115 2.59 -3.51 12.25
N TYR A 116 2.09 -4.50 11.49
CA TYR A 116 0.68 -4.66 11.17
C TYR A 116 -0.07 -5.68 12.04
N THR A 117 0.53 -6.13 13.15
CA THR A 117 -0.07 -7.04 14.17
C THR A 117 -1.42 -6.62 14.73
N ARG A 118 -1.75 -5.33 14.66
CA ARG A 118 -3.06 -4.79 15.10
C ARG A 118 -3.78 -4.02 14.00
N ALA A 119 -3.34 -4.16 12.75
CA ALA A 119 -3.95 -3.47 11.63
C ALA A 119 -5.22 -4.20 11.17
N ASP A 120 -6.17 -3.42 10.64
CA ASP A 120 -7.32 -3.93 9.91
C ASP A 120 -6.84 -4.38 8.52
N ILE A 121 -6.86 -5.70 8.28
CA ILE A 121 -6.39 -6.35 7.06
C ILE A 121 -7.58 -7.02 6.37
N GLY A 122 -8.61 -6.22 6.09
CA GLY A 122 -9.70 -6.59 5.18
C GLY A 122 -9.28 -6.54 3.72
N GLY A 123 -9.88 -7.39 2.89
CA GLY A 123 -9.60 -7.47 1.45
C GLY A 123 -8.17 -7.95 1.12
N TYR A 124 -7.72 -7.64 -0.08
CA TYR A 124 -6.39 -8.02 -0.57
C TYR A 124 -5.45 -6.82 -0.53
N GLN A 125 -4.71 -6.67 0.56
CA GLN A 125 -3.78 -5.57 0.74
C GLN A 125 -2.35 -5.99 0.42
N ILE A 126 -1.56 -5.10 -0.17
CA ILE A 126 -0.11 -5.26 -0.37
C ILE A 126 0.63 -4.04 0.18
N LEU A 127 1.92 -4.18 0.45
CA LEU A 127 2.77 -3.02 0.77
C LEU A 127 2.94 -2.14 -0.47
N ALA A 128 2.77 -0.84 -0.29
CA ALA A 128 2.97 0.14 -1.34
C ALA A 128 4.47 0.41 -1.51
N ASN A 129 4.97 0.29 -2.74
CA ASN A 129 6.32 0.63 -3.12
C ASN A 129 6.28 1.82 -4.09
N TYR A 130 6.54 3.00 -3.54
CA TYR A 130 6.47 4.25 -4.28
C TYR A 130 7.68 4.40 -5.20
N ARG A 131 7.41 4.83 -6.44
CA ARG A 131 8.46 5.20 -7.40
C ARG A 131 9.17 6.49 -6.97
N GLY A 132 8.45 7.40 -6.33
CA GLY A 132 8.98 8.64 -5.78
C GLY A 132 7.95 9.41 -4.95
N GLY A 133 8.38 10.56 -4.42
CA GLY A 133 7.55 11.50 -3.67
C GLY A 133 6.56 12.28 -4.56
N ALA A 134 5.96 13.33 -4.00
CA ALA A 134 5.06 14.20 -4.74
C ALA A 134 5.80 14.90 -5.91
N GLY A 135 5.13 15.10 -7.04
CA GLY A 135 5.72 15.70 -8.23
C GLY A 135 6.69 14.80 -9.01
N HIS A 136 6.74 13.50 -8.73
CA HIS A 136 7.65 12.58 -9.41
C HIS A 136 7.22 12.27 -10.86
N PHE A 137 5.91 12.30 -11.13
CA PHE A 137 5.37 12.02 -12.45
C PHE A 137 5.23 13.29 -13.30
N GLN A 138 5.38 13.16 -14.62
CA GLN A 138 5.16 14.28 -15.54
C GLN A 138 3.69 14.70 -15.49
N GLN A 139 3.45 15.99 -15.22
CA GLN A 139 2.12 16.58 -15.18
C GLN A 139 1.94 17.53 -16.37
N VAL A 140 0.74 17.53 -16.94
CA VAL A 140 0.33 18.46 -17.99
C VAL A 140 -1.06 18.98 -17.68
N SER A 141 -1.31 20.27 -17.95
CA SER A 141 -2.63 20.85 -17.78
C SER A 141 -3.59 20.26 -18.81
N VAL A 142 -4.76 19.81 -18.35
CA VAL A 142 -5.84 19.36 -19.25
C VAL A 142 -6.23 20.48 -20.21
N LEU A 143 -6.20 21.74 -19.76
CA LEU A 143 -6.49 22.89 -20.62
C LEU A 143 -5.48 23.03 -21.75
N ASP A 144 -4.19 22.83 -21.48
CA ASP A 144 -3.15 22.90 -22.51
C ASP A 144 -3.28 21.75 -23.52
N VAL A 145 -3.71 20.57 -23.08
CA VAL A 145 -4.03 19.44 -23.97
C VAL A 145 -5.22 19.79 -24.88
N LEU A 146 -6.31 20.33 -24.31
CA LEU A 146 -7.49 20.74 -25.07
C LEU A 146 -7.21 21.89 -26.05
N GLN A 147 -6.24 22.75 -25.74
CA GLN A 147 -5.76 23.83 -26.61
C GLN A 147 -4.71 23.39 -27.63
N GLY A 148 -4.33 22.11 -27.65
CA GLY A 148 -3.34 21.58 -28.60
C GLY A 148 -1.90 22.06 -28.35
N LYS A 149 -1.60 22.56 -27.14
CA LYS A 149 -0.26 23.05 -26.76
C LYS A 149 0.69 21.92 -26.35
N VAL A 150 0.15 20.75 -26.03
CA VAL A 150 0.94 19.57 -25.65
C VAL A 150 1.19 18.71 -26.89
N PRO A 151 2.47 18.46 -27.28
CA PRO A 151 2.79 17.58 -28.39
C PRO A 151 2.24 16.17 -28.20
N ALA A 152 1.65 15.57 -29.24
CA ALA A 152 1.05 14.24 -29.17
C ALA A 152 2.04 13.15 -28.70
N ASP A 153 3.32 13.28 -29.05
CA ASP A 153 4.40 12.37 -28.63
C ASP A 153 4.59 12.31 -27.11
N ARG A 154 4.13 13.34 -26.38
CA ARG A 154 4.16 13.35 -24.90
C ARG A 154 3.12 12.42 -24.29
N LEU A 155 2.07 12.06 -25.03
CA LEU A 155 0.94 11.25 -24.56
C LEU A 155 0.89 9.86 -25.20
N HIS A 156 1.53 9.70 -26.37
CA HIS A 156 1.54 8.44 -27.10
C HIS A 156 2.24 7.30 -26.31
N ASN A 157 1.68 6.07 -26.39
CA ASN A 157 2.16 4.87 -25.71
C ASN A 157 2.37 5.00 -24.19
N ARG A 158 1.57 5.85 -23.54
CA ARG A 158 1.65 6.10 -22.10
C ARG A 158 0.30 5.91 -21.44
N ILE A 159 0.34 5.52 -20.17
CA ILE A 159 -0.83 5.59 -19.31
C ILE A 159 -0.98 7.05 -18.88
N VAL A 160 -2.09 7.67 -19.27
CA VAL A 160 -2.41 9.04 -18.90
C VAL A 160 -3.51 8.99 -17.85
N LEU A 161 -3.21 9.52 -16.66
CA LEU A 161 -4.19 9.66 -15.59
C LEU A 161 -4.69 11.09 -15.56
N ILE A 162 -6.01 11.25 -15.52
CA ILE A 162 -6.66 12.56 -15.46
C ILE A 162 -7.25 12.69 -14.06
N GLY A 163 -6.84 13.72 -13.34
CA GLY A 163 -7.29 13.98 -11.98
C GLY A 163 -6.91 15.37 -11.51
N SER A 164 -7.44 15.77 -10.37
CA SER A 164 -7.08 17.05 -9.76
C SER A 164 -5.83 16.89 -8.90
N VAL A 165 -4.91 17.84 -9.04
CA VAL A 165 -3.75 18.01 -8.15
C VAL A 165 -3.90 19.21 -7.23
N ALA A 166 -5.05 19.90 -7.28
CA ALA A 166 -5.28 21.08 -6.46
C ALA A 166 -5.49 20.69 -4.99
N SER A 167 -4.71 21.31 -4.10
CA SER A 167 -4.76 21.09 -2.65
C SER A 167 -6.13 21.40 -2.03
N SER A 168 -6.94 22.22 -2.68
CA SER A 168 -8.28 22.61 -2.22
C SER A 168 -9.31 21.47 -2.23
N LEU A 169 -9.12 20.43 -3.05
CA LEU A 169 -10.06 19.29 -3.10
C LEU A 169 -9.89 18.32 -1.91
N LYS A 170 -8.88 18.52 -1.06
CA LYS A 170 -8.51 17.60 0.05
C LYS A 170 -8.26 16.16 -0.40
N ASP A 171 -8.00 15.94 -1.69
CA ASP A 171 -7.58 14.66 -2.25
C ASP A 171 -6.04 14.58 -2.27
N SER A 172 -5.45 14.82 -1.10
CA SER A 172 -4.00 14.78 -0.90
C SER A 172 -3.69 13.90 0.31
N VAL A 173 -2.77 12.97 0.14
CA VAL A 173 -2.43 11.95 1.14
C VAL A 173 -1.00 12.11 1.61
N ALA A 174 -0.77 11.82 2.88
CA ALA A 174 0.59 11.68 3.39
C ALA A 174 1.17 10.33 2.97
N THR A 175 2.40 10.34 2.51
CA THR A 175 3.16 9.15 2.11
C THR A 175 4.44 9.07 2.96
N PRO A 176 5.21 7.96 2.88
CA PRO A 176 6.52 7.90 3.51
C PRO A 176 7.48 9.04 3.07
N PHE A 177 7.26 9.63 1.89
CA PHE A 177 8.05 10.75 1.37
C PHE A 177 7.66 12.10 1.97
N SER A 178 6.48 12.22 2.59
CA SER A 178 5.96 13.49 3.12
C SER A 178 6.78 14.04 4.29
N THR A 179 7.70 13.28 4.87
CA THR A 179 8.58 13.74 5.97
C THR A 179 10.01 14.04 5.53
N LEU A 180 10.32 13.93 4.24
CA LEU A 180 11.68 14.19 3.77
C LEU A 180 12.05 15.67 3.90
N ASN A 181 11.08 16.57 3.72
CA ASN A 181 11.23 18.00 3.94
C ASN A 181 10.59 18.37 5.28
N GLN A 182 11.43 18.60 6.30
CA GLN A 182 10.95 18.95 7.65
C GLN A 182 10.20 20.29 7.70
N ASP A 183 10.56 21.21 6.80
CA ASP A 183 9.97 22.56 6.75
C ASP A 183 8.61 22.61 6.06
N SER A 184 8.30 21.65 5.19
CA SER A 184 7.02 21.60 4.47
C SER A 184 6.70 20.16 4.07
N PRO A 185 5.79 19.48 4.80
CA PRO A 185 5.38 18.13 4.45
C PRO A 185 4.70 18.12 3.08
N GLU A 186 5.33 17.47 2.11
CA GLU A 186 4.77 17.36 0.77
C GLU A 186 3.72 16.25 0.73
N LEU A 187 2.46 16.65 0.60
CA LEU A 187 1.36 15.72 0.37
C LEU A 187 1.29 15.35 -1.10
N MET A 188 0.98 14.08 -1.36
CA MET A 188 0.84 13.55 -2.72
C MET A 188 -0.63 13.62 -3.14
N SER A 189 -0.90 14.05 -4.37
CA SER A 189 -2.27 14.04 -4.90
C SER A 189 -2.81 12.61 -5.03
N GLY A 190 -4.13 12.42 -4.90
CA GLY A 190 -4.76 11.11 -5.05
C GLY A 190 -4.47 10.46 -6.41
N VAL A 191 -4.42 11.26 -7.49
CA VAL A 191 -4.06 10.76 -8.84
C VAL A 191 -2.60 10.30 -8.91
N GLU A 192 -1.68 11.00 -8.26
CA GLU A 192 -0.27 10.63 -8.21
C GLU A 192 -0.01 9.41 -7.32
N LEU A 193 -0.81 9.24 -6.26
CA LEU A 193 -0.81 8.01 -5.49
C LEU A 193 -1.19 6.82 -6.38
N GLN A 194 -2.29 6.92 -7.15
CA GLN A 194 -2.67 5.87 -8.08
C GLN A 194 -1.60 5.63 -9.14
N ALA A 195 -0.90 6.67 -9.62
CA ALA A 195 0.23 6.54 -10.54
C ALA A 195 1.38 5.70 -9.94
N ASN A 196 1.71 5.92 -8.67
CA ASN A 196 2.71 5.12 -7.95
C ASN A 196 2.29 3.64 -7.85
N LEU A 197 1.04 3.38 -7.50
CA LEU A 197 0.52 2.00 -7.39
C LEU A 197 0.52 1.28 -8.74
N ILE A 198 0.10 1.97 -9.82
CA ILE A 198 0.17 1.43 -11.18
C ILE A 198 1.62 1.16 -11.57
N SER A 199 2.53 2.09 -11.31
CA SER A 199 3.96 1.92 -11.60
C SER A 199 4.53 0.71 -10.86
N GLN A 200 4.18 0.50 -9.59
CA GLN A 200 4.59 -0.66 -8.81
C GLN A 200 4.11 -1.96 -9.46
N LEU A 201 2.83 -2.05 -9.82
CA LEU A 201 2.25 -3.25 -10.43
C LEU A 201 2.89 -3.55 -11.80
N LEU A 202 3.12 -2.54 -12.63
CA LEU A 202 3.74 -2.71 -13.94
C LEU A 202 5.21 -3.11 -13.85
N THR A 203 5.99 -2.42 -13.02
CA THR A 203 7.41 -2.72 -12.81
C THR A 203 7.57 -4.12 -12.23
N GLY A 204 6.72 -4.49 -11.26
CA GLY A 204 6.68 -5.85 -10.72
C GLY A 204 6.34 -6.88 -11.79
N ALA A 205 5.32 -6.62 -12.61
CA ALA A 205 4.85 -7.59 -13.59
C ALA A 205 5.84 -7.82 -14.74
N ILE A 206 6.46 -6.74 -15.23
CA ILE A 206 7.33 -6.75 -16.42
C ILE A 206 8.78 -7.06 -16.04
N ASP A 207 9.30 -6.39 -15.01
CA ASP A 207 10.73 -6.48 -14.63
C ASP A 207 10.95 -7.49 -13.50
N GLY A 208 9.92 -7.83 -12.73
CA GLY A 208 10.04 -8.66 -11.52
C GLY A 208 10.59 -7.89 -10.32
N TRP A 209 10.80 -6.59 -10.45
CA TRP A 209 11.41 -5.74 -9.43
C TRP A 209 10.34 -4.96 -8.64
N GLY A 210 10.69 -4.56 -7.43
CA GLY A 210 9.87 -3.64 -6.64
C GLY A 210 8.65 -4.27 -5.95
N THR A 211 8.59 -5.60 -5.83
CA THR A 211 7.66 -6.20 -4.88
C THR A 211 8.31 -6.19 -3.50
N PHE A 212 7.72 -5.44 -2.57
CA PHE A 212 8.19 -5.41 -1.19
C PHE A 212 7.56 -6.58 -0.43
N HIS A 213 8.37 -7.57 -0.06
CA HIS A 213 7.92 -8.68 0.76
C HIS A 213 8.20 -8.36 2.23
N PRO A 214 7.24 -8.62 3.14
CA PRO A 214 7.57 -8.64 4.57
C PRO A 214 8.69 -9.66 4.81
N LEU A 215 9.57 -9.38 5.77
CA LEU A 215 10.62 -10.32 6.16
C LEU A 215 9.96 -11.63 6.63
N PRO A 216 10.49 -12.80 6.27
CA PRO A 216 10.01 -14.05 6.85
C PRO A 216 10.10 -13.99 8.38
N GLU A 217 9.07 -14.47 9.09
CA GLU A 217 8.96 -14.36 10.55
C GLU A 217 10.22 -14.85 11.29
N TRP A 218 10.85 -15.93 10.81
CA TRP A 218 12.08 -16.45 11.40
C TRP A 218 13.28 -15.50 11.25
N VAL A 219 13.38 -14.78 10.12
CA VAL A 219 14.43 -13.78 9.89
C VAL A 219 14.24 -12.61 10.86
N GLU A 220 12.98 -12.21 11.07
CA GLU A 220 12.64 -11.16 12.04
C GLU A 220 13.06 -11.57 13.46
N TRP A 221 12.75 -12.80 13.90
CA TRP A 221 13.19 -13.30 15.20
C TRP A 221 14.71 -13.33 15.37
N VAL A 222 15.43 -13.80 14.36
CA VAL A 222 16.90 -13.80 14.37
C VAL A 222 17.43 -12.38 14.46
N TRP A 223 16.86 -11.44 13.69
CA TRP A 223 17.26 -10.04 13.71
C TRP A 223 17.02 -9.37 15.07
N ILE A 224 15.86 -9.62 15.68
CA ILE A 224 15.54 -9.14 17.03
C ILE A 224 16.55 -9.69 18.05
N GLY A 225 16.87 -11.00 17.96
CA GLY A 225 17.86 -11.63 18.83
C GLY A 225 19.25 -11.01 18.70
N VAL A 226 19.69 -10.76 17.46
CA VAL A 226 20.98 -10.11 17.17
C VAL A 226 21.01 -8.67 17.69
N ALA A 227 19.96 -7.89 17.46
CA ALA A 227 19.85 -6.52 17.95
C ALA A 227 19.85 -6.46 19.48
N ALA A 228 19.12 -7.37 20.14
CA ALA A 228 19.11 -7.48 21.59
C ALA A 228 20.47 -7.89 22.16
N TYR A 229 21.18 -8.81 21.50
CA TYR A 229 22.53 -9.22 21.89
C TYR A 229 23.52 -8.05 21.81
N TRP A 230 23.56 -7.35 20.68
CA TRP A 230 24.45 -6.20 20.48
C TRP A 230 24.10 -5.02 21.39
N GLY A 231 22.81 -4.70 21.55
CA GLY A 231 22.36 -3.67 22.48
C GLY A 231 22.77 -3.97 23.93
N THR A 232 22.67 -5.23 24.34
CA THR A 232 23.13 -5.69 25.66
C THR A 232 24.65 -5.59 25.79
N TYR A 233 25.40 -6.08 24.79
CA TYR A 233 26.87 -6.05 24.77
C TYR A 233 27.43 -4.62 24.84
N ILE A 234 26.86 -3.69 24.06
CA ILE A 234 27.24 -2.28 24.07
C ILE A 234 26.94 -1.64 25.42
N SER A 235 25.74 -1.90 25.98
CA SER A 235 25.36 -1.40 27.31
C SER A 235 26.32 -1.86 28.40
N TRP A 236 26.75 -3.13 28.37
CA TRP A 236 27.73 -3.68 29.30
C TRP A 236 29.12 -3.05 29.13
N ARG A 237 29.55 -2.84 27.88
CA ARG A 237 30.86 -2.25 27.58
C ARG A 237 30.94 -0.77 27.98
N LEU A 238 29.86 -0.01 27.80
CA LEU A 238 29.78 1.40 28.20
C LEU A 238 29.64 1.59 29.71
N ARG A 239 29.14 0.59 30.44
CA ARG A 239 29.05 0.60 31.91
C ARG A 239 30.36 0.19 32.61
N SER A 240 31.32 -0.38 31.88
CA SER A 240 32.59 -0.85 32.45
C SER A 240 33.71 0.18 32.71
N PRO A 241 33.65 1.49 32.35
CA PRO A 241 34.75 2.41 32.64
C PRO A 241 34.76 2.96 34.09
N GLN A 242 33.79 2.60 34.94
CA GLN A 242 33.79 3.05 36.36
C GLN A 242 34.76 2.28 37.28
N LYS A 243 35.48 1.27 36.78
CA LYS A 243 36.45 0.50 37.59
C LYS A 243 37.86 1.11 37.67
N LEU A 244 38.11 2.28 37.06
CA LEU A 244 39.43 2.92 37.04
C LEU A 244 39.64 4.06 38.07
N LEU A 245 38.64 4.41 38.88
CA LEU A 245 38.75 5.50 39.87
C LEU A 245 38.91 5.05 41.33
N HIS A 246 38.97 3.75 41.63
CA HIS A 246 39.03 3.26 43.02
C HIS A 246 40.26 2.39 43.34
N ARG A 247 41.42 2.65 42.70
CA ARG A 247 42.68 1.95 43.03
C ARG A 247 43.87 2.89 43.23
N GLN A 248 43.70 3.99 43.97
CA GLN A 248 44.83 4.72 44.56
C GLN A 248 44.43 5.34 45.91
N SER A 249 44.65 4.59 47.01
CA SER A 249 45.12 5.10 48.31
C SER A 249 45.03 3.98 49.37
N VAL A 250 46.04 3.10 49.41
CA VAL A 250 46.37 2.34 50.62
C VAL A 250 47.84 2.62 50.90
N HIS A 251 48.10 3.46 51.90
CA HIS A 251 49.39 3.48 52.60
C HIS A 251 49.13 3.09 54.06
N PRO A 252 49.83 2.08 54.60
CA PRO A 252 49.81 1.77 56.03
C PRO A 252 50.84 2.65 56.75
N GLY A 253 50.41 3.41 57.77
CA GLY A 253 51.26 4.27 58.58
C GLY A 253 50.90 4.16 60.06
N TRP A 254 51.75 3.43 60.78
CA TRP A 254 52.03 3.32 62.22
C TRP A 254 51.27 4.19 63.24
N GLY A 255 50.89 3.54 64.34
CA GLY A 255 50.54 4.11 65.65
C GLY A 255 50.48 3.00 66.68
#